data_AF-A0A0P9FDN7-F1
#
_entry.id   AF-A0A0P9FDN7-F1
#
_cell.length_a   1.000
_cell.length_b   1.000
_cell.length_c   1.000
_cell.angle_alpha   90.00
_cell.angle_beta   90.00
_cell.angle_gamma   90.00
#
_symmetry.space_group_name_H-M   'P 1'
#
loop_
_entity.id
_entity.type
_entity.pdbx_description
1 polymer ?
#
loop_
_entity_poly.entity_id
_entity_poly.type
_entity_poly.pdbx_seq_one_letter_code
_entity_poly.pdbx_strand_id
1 'polypeptide(L)'
;MANFNLADLVPEYDTFTDTDESQTKYQVRTIKMMSAVDLAELTVFQRDAARLQHFHVDESTEPEELKEKLKMVTEAVNGFLHLIMPSMPETRIVEIELNYKLGFMTWWQARQEEIQPSPPPNRKARRAAQSSRPKLSSRGSSRSTALTPSES
;
A
#
# COMPACT_ATOMS: atom_id res chain seq x y z
N MET A 1 18.91 -26.28 1.63
CA MET A 1 17.62 -26.83 2.10
C MET A 1 16.84 -25.65 2.68
N ALA A 2 15.56 -25.50 2.35
CA ALA A 2 14.73 -24.45 2.95
C ALA A 2 14.39 -24.88 4.37
N ASN A 3 14.95 -24.20 5.37
CA ASN A 3 14.59 -24.41 6.76
C ASN A 3 13.24 -23.74 7.00
N PHE A 4 12.23 -24.55 7.23
CA PHE A 4 10.92 -24.07 7.64
C PHE A 4 10.97 -23.71 9.12
N ASN A 5 10.74 -22.44 9.45
CA ASN A 5 10.67 -21.95 10.82
C ASN A 5 9.21 -21.67 11.18
N LEU A 6 8.73 -22.30 12.26
CA LEU A 6 7.37 -22.09 12.75
C LEU A 6 7.12 -20.66 13.25
N ALA A 7 8.18 -19.96 13.67
CA ALA A 7 8.08 -18.54 14.05
C ALA A 7 7.69 -17.65 12.86
N ASP A 8 8.01 -18.03 11.63
CA ASP A 8 7.64 -17.28 10.43
C ASP A 8 6.13 -17.38 10.11
N LEU A 9 5.41 -18.29 10.78
CA LEU A 9 3.96 -18.48 10.64
C LEU A 9 3.13 -17.70 11.65
N VAL A 10 3.73 -17.18 12.73
CA VAL A 10 3.01 -16.40 13.73
C VAL A 10 3.22 -14.93 13.41
N PRO A 11 2.23 -14.22 12.86
CA PRO A 11 2.37 -12.80 12.60
C PRO A 11 2.58 -12.04 13.91
N GLU A 12 3.69 -11.31 14.00
CA GLU A 12 3.98 -10.42 15.12
C GLU A 12 3.12 -9.16 15.02
N TYR A 13 2.72 -8.62 16.17
CA TYR A 13 2.05 -7.34 16.24
C TYR A 13 3.06 -6.22 16.05
N ASP A 14 2.70 -5.20 15.27
CA ASP A 14 3.36 -3.91 15.39
C ASP A 14 2.90 -3.26 16.72
N THR A 15 3.65 -2.28 17.21
CA THR A 15 3.27 -1.56 18.43
C THR A 15 3.19 -0.06 18.18
N PHE A 16 2.12 0.54 18.69
CA PHE A 16 1.97 1.99 18.76
C PHE A 16 2.19 2.43 20.20
N THR A 17 3.10 3.37 20.41
CA THR A 17 3.32 3.97 21.73
C THR A 17 2.58 5.29 21.77
N ASP A 18 1.62 5.38 22.67
CA ASP A 18 0.86 6.60 22.90
C ASP A 18 1.72 7.65 23.61
N THR A 19 1.42 8.92 23.37
CA THR A 19 2.16 10.07 23.93
C THR A 19 1.60 10.52 25.27
N ASP A 20 0.74 9.72 25.90
CA ASP A 20 0.23 9.99 27.24
C ASP A 20 1.35 9.87 28.29
N GLU A 21 1.10 10.37 29.51
CA GLU A 21 2.07 10.32 30.60
C GLU A 21 2.51 8.88 30.94
N SER A 22 1.69 7.89 30.59
CA SER A 22 1.96 6.47 30.86
C SER A 22 2.78 5.76 29.76
N GLN A 23 2.97 6.39 28.60
CA GLN A 23 3.58 5.77 27.40
C GLN A 23 2.99 4.40 27.08
N THR A 24 1.67 4.28 27.16
CA THR A 24 1.00 2.99 26.97
C THR A 24 1.25 2.46 25.56
N LYS A 25 1.62 1.18 25.47
CA LYS A 25 1.85 0.48 24.20
C LYS A 25 0.60 -0.30 23.81
N TYR A 26 0.09 0.01 22.64
CA TYR A 26 -1.03 -0.68 22.02
C TYR A 26 -0.54 -1.62 20.92
N GLN A 27 -1.15 -2.80 20.85
CA GLN A 27 -0.88 -3.76 19.79
C GLN A 27 -1.61 -3.32 18.52
N VAL A 28 -0.88 -3.27 17.42
CA VAL A 28 -1.39 -2.90 16.10
C VAL A 28 -1.43 -4.17 15.25
N ARG A 29 -2.62 -4.51 14.77
CA ARG A 29 -2.84 -5.64 13.89
C ARG A 29 -2.26 -5.37 12.50
N THR A 30 -1.60 -6.37 11.93
CA THR A 30 -1.23 -6.37 10.51
C THR A 30 -2.32 -7.05 9.68
N ILE A 31 -2.31 -6.84 8.36
CA ILE A 31 -3.28 -7.47 7.43
C ILE A 31 -3.27 -9.00 7.55
N LYS A 32 -2.13 -9.61 7.87
CA LYS A 32 -2.01 -11.07 8.07
C LYS A 32 -2.79 -11.59 9.27
N MET A 33 -3.16 -10.73 10.21
CA MET A 33 -3.89 -11.05 11.44
C MET A 33 -5.39 -10.81 11.31
N MET A 34 -5.84 -10.21 10.20
CA MET A 34 -7.22 -9.85 9.96
C MET A 34 -8.00 -11.06 9.44
N SER A 35 -9.23 -11.24 9.95
CA SER A 35 -10.19 -12.19 9.42
C SER A 35 -10.77 -11.72 8.08
N ALA A 36 -11.47 -12.59 7.37
CA ALA A 36 -12.16 -12.20 6.13
C ALA A 36 -13.20 -11.08 6.35
N VAL A 37 -13.80 -11.02 7.54
CA VAL A 37 -14.76 -9.96 7.91
C VAL A 37 -14.01 -8.63 8.08
N ASP A 38 -12.90 -8.64 8.82
CA ASP A 38 -12.06 -7.45 9.04
C ASP A 38 -11.52 -6.90 7.70
N LEU A 39 -11.12 -7.78 6.78
CA LEU A 39 -10.66 -7.38 5.44
C LEU A 39 -11.78 -6.77 4.60
N ALA A 40 -13.02 -7.26 4.74
CA ALA A 40 -14.17 -6.67 4.06
C ALA A 40 -14.47 -5.28 4.62
N GLU A 41 -14.44 -5.11 5.94
CA GLU A 41 -14.58 -3.80 6.60
C GLU A 41 -13.48 -2.82 6.17
N LEU A 42 -12.23 -3.27 6.13
CA LEU A 42 -11.11 -2.48 5.64
C LEU A 42 -11.31 -2.05 4.17
N THR A 43 -11.84 -2.94 3.34
CA THR A 43 -12.14 -2.65 1.92
C THR A 43 -13.24 -1.61 1.78
N VAL A 44 -14.31 -1.72 2.58
CA VAL A 44 -15.38 -0.72 2.64
C VAL A 44 -14.81 0.63 3.07
N PHE A 45 -13.99 0.63 4.11
CA PHE A 45 -13.32 1.83 4.60
C PHE A 45 -12.43 2.47 3.53
N GLN A 46 -11.58 1.70 2.84
CA GLN A 46 -10.71 2.22 1.77
C GLN A 46 -11.49 2.85 0.63
N ARG A 47 -12.61 2.22 0.23
CA ARG A 47 -13.51 2.77 -0.79
C ARG A 47 -14.11 4.10 -0.34
N ASP A 48 -14.55 4.17 0.92
CA ASP A 48 -15.20 5.36 1.45
C ASP A 48 -14.17 6.49 1.69
N ALA A 49 -12.95 6.16 2.12
CA ALA A 49 -11.82 7.08 2.21
C ALA A 49 -11.40 7.66 0.85
N ALA A 50 -11.41 6.85 -0.22
CA ALA A 50 -11.12 7.36 -1.57
C ALA A 50 -12.17 8.40 -2.02
N ARG A 51 -13.44 8.25 -1.61
CA ARG A 51 -14.48 9.26 -1.87
C ARG A 51 -14.20 10.58 -1.13
N LEU A 52 -13.59 10.49 0.05
CA LEU A 52 -13.16 11.65 0.84
C LEU A 52 -11.89 12.32 0.28
N GLN A 53 -11.10 11.65 -0.56
CA GLN A 53 -9.96 12.30 -1.25
C GLN A 53 -10.41 13.14 -2.45
N HIS A 54 -11.54 12.80 -3.06
CA HIS A 54 -12.15 13.60 -4.13
C HIS A 54 -12.94 14.81 -3.62
N PHE A 55 -12.83 15.09 -2.32
CA PHE A 55 -13.49 16.19 -1.66
C PHE A 55 -12.80 17.51 -1.99
N HIS A 56 -13.35 18.24 -2.96
CA HIS A 56 -13.01 19.65 -3.14
C HIS A 56 -13.76 20.47 -2.11
N VAL A 57 -13.02 21.06 -1.18
CA VAL A 57 -13.54 22.16 -0.37
C VAL A 57 -13.40 23.42 -1.22
N ASP A 58 -14.45 23.74 -1.97
CA ASP A 58 -14.53 25.03 -2.65
C ASP A 58 -14.89 26.11 -1.62
N GLU A 59 -14.50 27.36 -1.88
CA GLU A 59 -14.84 28.54 -1.05
C GLU A 59 -16.36 28.71 -0.83
N SER A 60 -17.20 28.09 -1.67
CA SER A 60 -18.66 28.11 -1.56
C SER A 60 -19.25 27.04 -0.65
N THR A 61 -18.42 26.21 0.00
CA THR A 61 -18.93 25.16 0.90
C THR A 61 -19.42 25.79 2.20
N GLU A 62 -20.70 25.57 2.52
CA GLU A 62 -21.29 26.12 3.75
C GLU A 62 -20.58 25.55 4.99
N PRO A 63 -20.28 26.38 6.01
CA PRO A 63 -19.56 25.94 7.21
C PRO A 63 -20.21 24.76 7.95
N GLU A 64 -21.55 24.67 7.94
CA GLU A 64 -22.28 23.57 8.56
C GLU A 64 -22.14 22.26 7.77
N GLU A 65 -22.13 22.34 6.43
CA GLU A 65 -21.88 21.19 5.58
C GLU A 65 -20.46 20.65 5.83
N LEU A 66 -19.47 21.55 5.92
CA LEU A 66 -18.09 21.18 6.21
C LEU A 66 -17.94 20.46 7.57
N LYS A 67 -18.66 20.91 8.61
CA LYS A 67 -18.65 20.26 9.93
C LYS A 67 -19.24 18.86 9.90
N GLU A 68 -20.39 18.68 9.25
CA GLU A 68 -21.03 17.36 9.14
C GLU A 68 -20.12 16.38 8.41
N LYS A 69 -19.49 16.86 7.35
CA LYS A 69 -18.54 16.09 6.55
C LYS A 69 -17.29 15.70 7.34
N LEU A 70 -16.68 16.64 8.08
CA LEU A 70 -15.54 16.36 8.96
C LEU A 70 -15.90 15.36 10.08
N LYS A 71 -17.12 15.44 10.61
CA LYS A 71 -17.61 14.46 11.59
C LYS A 71 -17.66 13.05 10.98
N MET A 72 -18.21 12.89 9.78
CA MET A 72 -18.23 11.59 9.08
C MET A 72 -16.82 11.03 8.86
N VAL A 73 -15.87 11.87 8.44
CA VAL A 73 -14.46 11.45 8.28
C VAL A 73 -13.89 10.99 9.62
N THR A 74 -14.12 11.76 10.69
CA THR A 74 -13.58 11.46 12.01
C THR A 74 -14.13 10.15 12.55
N GLU A 75 -15.43 9.90 12.41
CA GLU A 75 -16.07 8.64 12.82
C GLU A 75 -15.53 7.44 12.04
N ALA A 76 -15.37 7.58 10.71
CA ALA A 76 -14.80 6.53 9.87
C ALA A 76 -13.36 6.20 10.29
N VAL A 77 -12.54 7.22 10.53
CA VAL A 77 -11.15 7.05 10.97
C VAL A 77 -11.09 6.43 12.37
N ASN A 78 -11.97 6.80 13.30
CA ASN A 78 -12.05 6.16 14.61
C ASN A 78 -12.39 4.67 14.50
N GLY A 79 -13.36 4.31 13.64
CA GLY A 79 -13.70 2.92 13.34
C GLY A 79 -12.52 2.14 12.78
N PHE A 80 -11.77 2.74 11.86
CA PHE A 80 -10.53 2.15 11.36
C PHE A 80 -9.50 1.90 12.47
N LEU A 81 -9.27 2.88 13.35
CA LEU A 81 -8.32 2.72 14.45
C LEU A 81 -8.75 1.61 15.41
N HIS A 82 -10.04 1.49 15.69
CA HIS A 82 -10.55 0.42 16.54
C HIS A 82 -10.37 -0.96 15.91
N LEU A 83 -10.57 -1.07 14.59
CA LEU A 83 -10.34 -2.31 13.83
C LEU A 83 -8.87 -2.78 13.94
N ILE A 84 -7.92 -1.85 13.81
CA ILE A 84 -6.49 -2.18 13.80
C ILE A 84 -5.84 -2.20 15.20
N MET A 85 -6.43 -1.50 16.18
CA MET A 85 -5.96 -1.44 17.58
C MET A 85 -7.13 -1.72 18.54
N PRO A 86 -7.62 -2.97 18.59
CA PRO A 86 -8.80 -3.34 19.40
C PRO A 86 -8.59 -3.14 20.90
N SER A 87 -7.33 -3.13 21.37
CA SER A 87 -6.99 -2.93 22.78
C SER A 87 -7.02 -1.46 23.20
N MET A 88 -7.10 -0.52 22.26
CA MET A 88 -7.16 0.90 22.57
C MET A 88 -8.60 1.30 22.95
N PRO A 89 -8.82 1.92 24.13
CA PRO A 89 -10.16 2.38 24.52
C PRO A 89 -10.73 3.39 23.53
N GLU A 90 -12.03 3.31 23.26
CA GLU A 90 -12.72 4.22 22.34
C GLU A 90 -12.58 5.69 22.77
N THR A 91 -12.67 5.96 24.08
CA THR A 91 -12.45 7.31 24.63
C THR A 91 -11.09 7.87 24.24
N ARG A 92 -10.03 7.03 24.27
CA ARG A 92 -8.69 7.44 23.89
C ARG A 92 -8.55 7.67 22.39
N ILE A 93 -9.20 6.83 21.57
CA ILE A 93 -9.25 7.03 20.12
C ILE A 93 -9.87 8.39 19.80
N VAL A 94 -10.98 8.76 20.44
CA VAL A 94 -11.68 10.03 20.18
C VAL A 94 -10.81 11.25 20.53
N GLU A 95 -10.00 11.17 21.60
CA GLU A 95 -9.12 12.25 22.05
C GLU A 95 -7.97 12.58 21.07
N ILE A 96 -7.53 11.60 20.27
CA ILE A 96 -6.46 11.83 19.30
C ILE A 96 -6.96 12.78 18.20
N GLU A 97 -6.20 13.84 17.91
CA GLU A 97 -6.56 14.77 16.84
C GLU A 97 -6.54 14.10 15.45
N LEU A 98 -7.42 14.54 14.55
CA LEU A 98 -7.62 13.90 13.25
C LEU A 98 -6.35 13.82 12.39
N ASN A 99 -5.54 14.88 12.39
CA ASN A 99 -4.23 14.92 11.71
C ASN A 99 -3.30 13.77 12.13
N TYR A 100 -3.19 13.46 13.43
CA TYR A 100 -2.36 12.36 13.93
C TYR A 100 -2.93 11.01 13.51
N LYS A 101 -4.26 10.86 13.52
CA LYS A 101 -4.91 9.63 13.04
C LYS A 101 -4.60 9.38 11.57
N LEU A 102 -4.72 10.40 10.73
CA LEU A 102 -4.41 10.30 9.29
C LEU A 102 -2.92 9.98 9.04
N GLY A 103 -2.03 10.58 9.83
CA GLY A 103 -0.60 10.26 9.79
C GLY A 103 -0.33 8.80 10.15
N PHE A 104 -0.94 8.30 11.22
CA PHE A 104 -0.83 6.91 11.64
C PHE A 104 -1.38 5.93 10.60
N MET A 105 -2.53 6.24 9.99
CA MET A 105 -3.08 5.44 8.89
C MET A 105 -2.11 5.31 7.73
N THR A 106 -1.48 6.42 7.34
CA THR A 106 -0.51 6.45 6.24
C THR A 106 0.72 5.60 6.57
N TRP A 107 1.23 5.72 7.81
CA TRP A 107 2.31 4.85 8.30
C TRP A 107 1.91 3.37 8.28
N TRP A 108 0.72 3.04 8.79
CA TRP A 108 0.25 1.67 8.85
C TRP A 108 0.16 1.05 7.46
N GLN A 109 -0.40 1.77 6.48
CA GLN A 109 -0.48 1.33 5.09
C GLN A 109 0.90 1.04 4.49
N ALA A 110 1.85 1.97 4.63
CA ALA A 110 3.22 1.78 4.16
C ALA A 110 3.87 0.54 4.80
N ARG A 111 3.61 0.32 6.09
CA ARG A 111 4.12 -0.86 6.81
C ARG A 111 3.55 -2.17 6.27
N GLN A 112 2.28 -2.19 5.87
CA GLN A 112 1.67 -3.39 5.28
C GLN A 112 2.28 -3.75 3.92
N GLU A 113 2.68 -2.75 3.12
CA GLU A 113 3.34 -2.96 1.82
C GLU A 113 4.73 -3.59 1.98
N GLU A 114 5.49 -3.21 3.02
CA GLU A 114 6.79 -3.82 3.33
C GLU A 114 6.66 -5.29 3.75
N ILE A 115 5.59 -5.63 4.47
CA ILE A 115 5.34 -6.97 5.03
C ILE A 115 4.80 -7.95 3.95
N GLN A 116 4.23 -7.43 2.86
CA GLN A 116 3.78 -8.23 1.71
C GLN A 116 4.82 -8.16 0.57
N PRO A 117 5.76 -9.13 0.48
CA PRO A 117 6.64 -9.19 -0.68
C PRO A 117 5.78 -9.39 -1.93
N SER A 118 5.98 -8.53 -2.94
CA SER A 118 5.30 -8.62 -4.23
C SER A 118 5.40 -10.06 -4.75
N PRO A 119 4.30 -10.66 -5.25
CA PRO A 119 4.35 -12.04 -5.72
C PRO A 119 5.44 -12.16 -6.79
N PRO A 120 6.27 -13.23 -6.76
CA PRO A 120 7.35 -13.40 -7.70
C PRO A 120 6.80 -13.31 -9.14
N PRO A 121 7.51 -12.65 -10.07
CA PRO A 121 7.00 -12.38 -11.41
C PRO A 121 6.50 -13.68 -12.04
N ASN A 122 5.22 -13.65 -12.42
CA ASN A 122 4.48 -14.78 -12.96
C ASN A 122 5.32 -15.45 -14.08
N ARG A 123 5.70 -16.73 -13.90
CA ARG A 123 6.61 -17.45 -14.81
C ARG A 123 6.15 -17.43 -16.28
N LYS A 124 4.85 -17.21 -16.53
CA LYS A 124 4.27 -17.04 -17.86
C LYS A 124 4.74 -15.76 -18.58
N ALA A 125 4.98 -14.66 -17.86
CA ALA A 125 5.50 -13.40 -18.42
C ALA A 125 6.98 -13.52 -18.83
N ARG A 126 7.77 -14.32 -18.11
CA ARG A 126 9.20 -14.55 -18.43
C ARG A 126 9.40 -15.35 -19.72
N ARG A 127 8.44 -16.22 -20.08
CA ARG A 127 8.49 -17.00 -21.32
C ARG A 127 8.16 -16.15 -22.56
N ALA A 128 7.25 -15.18 -22.43
CA ALA A 128 6.93 -14.23 -23.50
C ALA A 128 8.08 -13.23 -23.77
N ALA A 129 8.80 -12.79 -22.74
CA ALA A 129 9.97 -11.92 -22.92
C ALA A 129 11.19 -12.64 -23.54
N GLN A 130 11.29 -13.96 -23.40
CA GLN A 130 12.36 -14.77 -24.01
C GLN A 130 12.09 -15.14 -25.48
N SER A 131 10.82 -15.17 -25.92
CA SER A 131 10.48 -15.48 -27.32
C SER A 131 10.65 -14.29 -28.28
N SER A 132 10.82 -13.08 -27.76
CA SER A 132 10.92 -11.85 -28.58
C SER A 132 12.35 -11.41 -28.91
N ARG A 133 13.37 -12.27 -28.66
CA ARG A 133 14.73 -12.00 -29.15
C ARG A 133 14.80 -12.31 -30.66
N PRO A 134 15.04 -11.33 -31.55
CA PRO A 134 15.24 -11.60 -32.96
C PRO A 134 16.55 -12.38 -33.12
N LYS A 135 16.51 -13.54 -33.78
CA LYS A 135 17.71 -14.21 -34.28
C LYS A 135 18.33 -13.31 -35.36
N LEU A 136 19.36 -12.54 -35.01
CA LEU A 136 20.28 -11.98 -36.00
C LEU A 136 20.98 -13.16 -36.69
N SER A 137 20.46 -13.50 -37.87
CA SER A 137 21.08 -14.36 -38.85
C SER A 137 22.43 -13.77 -39.26
N SER A 138 23.49 -14.33 -38.69
CA SER A 138 24.82 -14.35 -39.29
C SER A 138 24.73 -15.06 -40.64
N ARG A 139 24.96 -14.32 -41.73
CA ARG A 139 25.25 -14.87 -43.05
C ARG A 139 26.38 -14.05 -43.66
N GLY A 140 27.59 -14.58 -43.54
CA GLY A 140 28.80 -13.99 -44.08
C GLY A 140 29.00 -14.27 -45.58
N SER A 141 30.14 -13.73 -46.05
CA SER A 141 30.84 -14.03 -47.32
C SER A 141 30.10 -13.63 -48.61
N SER A 142 30.72 -13.00 -49.62
CA SER A 142 32.13 -12.93 -49.97
C SER A 142 32.34 -12.01 -51.20
N ARG A 143 33.53 -11.39 -51.30
CA ARG A 143 34.39 -11.26 -52.51
C ARG A 143 34.16 -10.15 -53.58
N SER A 144 35.16 -9.26 -53.63
CA SER A 144 35.89 -8.59 -54.75
C SER A 144 35.23 -8.28 -56.10
N THR A 145 35.40 -7.05 -56.62
CA THR A 145 36.49 -6.63 -57.56
C THR A 145 36.44 -5.13 -57.90
N ALA A 146 37.58 -4.61 -58.35
CA ALA A 146 37.96 -3.23 -58.65
C ALA A 146 37.20 -2.54 -59.81
N LEU A 147 37.22 -1.19 -59.83
CA LEU A 147 37.71 -0.33 -60.95
C LEU A 147 37.29 1.15 -60.73
N THR A 148 38.27 2.02 -60.51
CA THR A 148 38.26 3.44 -60.93
C THR A 148 38.58 3.50 -62.45
N PRO A 149 38.62 4.66 -63.16
CA PRO A 149 38.27 6.06 -62.81
C PRO A 149 37.36 6.75 -63.87
N SER A 150 36.93 8.00 -63.65
CA SER A 150 36.99 9.06 -64.68
C SER A 150 36.66 10.43 -64.11
N GLU A 151 37.50 11.38 -64.52
CA GLU A 151 37.47 12.82 -64.28
C GLU A 151 36.24 13.51 -64.86
N SER A 152 35.84 14.62 -64.22
CA SER A 152 35.54 15.90 -64.86
C SER A 152 35.66 17.01 -63.82
#